data_AF-A0A4U0NHU1-F1
#
_entry.id   AF-A0A4U0NHU1-F1
#
_cell.length_a   1.000
_cell.length_b   1.000
_cell.length_c   1.000
_cell.angle_alpha   90.00
_cell.angle_beta   90.00
_cell.angle_gamma   90.00
#
_symmetry.space_group_name_H-M   'P 1'
#
loop_
_entity.id
_entity.type
_entity.pdbx_description
1 polymer ?
#
loop_
_entity_poly.entity_id
_entity_poly.type
_entity_poly.pdbx_seq_one_letter_code
_entity_poly.pdbx_strand_id
1 'polypeptide(L)' 'MTEQQIIKSINKVEGLTGMTVNERLFVCGLMDEFDKTRIADKEKAKKILELLGIDKPSIKKNVT' A
#
# COMPACT_ATOMS: atom_id res chain seq x y z
N MET A 1 -8.61 -8.14 -2.27
CA MET A 1 -8.95 -7.61 -0.93
C MET A 1 -9.79 -6.36 -1.11
N THR A 2 -10.84 -6.20 -0.31
CA THR A 2 -11.72 -5.01 -0.36
C THR A 2 -11.05 -3.85 0.37
N GLU A 3 -11.30 -2.59 -0.04
CA GLU A 3 -10.77 -1.37 0.61
C GLU A 3 -10.89 -1.41 2.14
N GLN A 4 -11.99 -1.92 2.69
CA GLN A 4 -12.18 -2.06 4.14
C GLN A 4 -11.18 -2.99 4.82
N GLN A 5 -10.80 -4.11 4.17
CA GLN A 5 -9.82 -5.04 4.70
C GLN A 5 -8.40 -4.45 4.66
N ILE A 6 -8.12 -3.63 3.65
CA ILE A 6 -6.86 -2.89 3.50
C ILE A 6 -6.72 -1.92 4.68
N ILE A 7 -7.74 -1.08 4.91
CA ILE A 7 -7.77 -0.14 6.04
C ILE A 7 -7.66 -0.86 7.39
N LYS A 8 -8.33 -2.00 7.55
CA LYS A 8 -8.30 -2.78 8.79
C LYS A 8 -6.91 -3.38 9.04
N SER A 9 -6.21 -3.81 7.99
CA SER A 9 -4.85 -4.35 8.08
C SER A 9 -3.85 -3.23 8.41
N ILE A 10 -3.99 -2.06 7.79
CA ILE A 10 -3.17 -0.88 8.07
C ILE A 10 -3.37 -0.40 9.51
N ASN A 11 -4.62 -0.26 9.97
CA ASN A 11 -4.91 0.13 11.36
C ASN A 11 -4.47 -0.91 12.38
N LYS A 12 -4.36 -2.19 12.00
CA LYS A 12 -3.86 -3.24 12.88
C LYS A 12 -2.34 -3.15 13.08
N VAL A 13 -1.63 -2.49 12.17
CA VAL A 13 -0.18 -2.31 12.24
C VAL A 13 0.12 -0.96 12.88
N GLU A 14 0.32 -0.95 14.20
CA GLU A 14 0.84 0.21 14.92
C GLU A 14 2.36 0.30 14.72
N GLY A 15 2.89 1.49 14.43
CA GLY A 15 4.35 1.69 14.26
C GLY A 15 4.85 1.63 12.82
N LEU A 16 4.07 2.11 11.85
CA LEU A 16 4.50 2.27 10.44
C LEU A 16 5.56 3.39 10.25
N THR A 17 5.76 4.22 11.27
CA THR A 17 6.70 5.35 11.28
C THR A 17 8.14 4.83 11.30
N GLY A 18 8.83 4.90 10.17
CA GLY A 18 10.21 4.41 10.00
C GLY A 18 10.34 3.21 9.04
N MET A 19 9.24 2.52 8.73
CA MET A 19 9.22 1.44 7.74
C MET A 19 9.14 1.99 6.31
N THR A 20 9.82 1.32 5.37
CA THR A 20 9.68 1.62 3.95
C THR A 20 8.31 1.16 3.41
N VAL A 21 7.94 1.68 2.24
CA VAL A 21 6.69 1.33 1.54
C VAL A 21 6.49 -0.19 1.41
N ASN A 22 7.53 -0.89 0.96
CA ASN A 22 7.48 -2.34 0.79
C ASN A 22 7.30 -3.08 2.10
N GLU A 23 7.95 -2.64 3.18
CA GLU A 23 7.78 -3.25 4.50
C GLU A 23 6.35 -3.07 5.00
N ARG A 24 5.75 -1.88 4.86
CA ARG A 24 4.35 -1.68 5.28
C ARG A 24 3.38 -2.56 4.47
N LEU A 25 3.59 -2.67 3.16
CA LEU A 25 2.83 -3.55 2.28
C LEU A 25 2.98 -5.02 2.70
N PHE A 26 4.20 -5.44 3.06
CA PHE A 26 4.49 -6.80 3.51
C PHE A 26 3.81 -7.11 4.85
N VAL A 27 3.96 -6.23 5.84
CA VAL A 27 3.38 -6.40 7.19
C VAL A 27 1.84 -6.37 7.14
N CYS A 28 1.26 -5.57 6.25
CA CYS A 28 -0.20 -5.58 6.03
C CYS A 28 -0.69 -6.76 5.16
N GLY A 29 0.20 -7.58 4.59
CA GLY A 29 -0.18 -8.63 3.64
C GLY A 29 -0.75 -8.10 2.32
N LEU A 30 -0.49 -6.83 2.00
CA LEU A 30 -0.95 -6.13 0.81
C LEU A 30 0.02 -6.25 -0.36
N MET A 31 1.20 -6.84 -0.17
CA MET A 31 2.26 -6.89 -1.17
C MET A 31 1.82 -7.62 -2.45
N ASP A 32 1.12 -8.76 -2.32
CA ASP A 32 0.60 -9.53 -3.45
C ASP A 32 -0.54 -8.79 -4.20
N GLU A 33 -1.44 -8.15 -3.45
CA GLU A 33 -2.52 -7.33 -4.01
C GLU A 33 -1.97 -6.10 -4.72
N PHE A 34 -0.98 -5.45 -4.11
CA PHE A 34 -0.31 -4.28 -4.66
C PHE A 34 0.46 -4.65 -5.92
N ASP A 35 1.17 -5.77 -5.97
CA ASP A 35 1.90 -6.18 -7.16
C ASP A 35 0.94 -6.50 -8.33
N LYS A 36 -0.13 -7.25 -8.05
CA LYS A 36 -1.19 -7.53 -9.04
C LYS A 36 -1.86 -6.26 -9.56
N THR A 37 -2.24 -5.35 -8.66
CA THR A 37 -2.88 -4.09 -9.04
C THR A 37 -1.89 -3.11 -9.64
N ARG A 38 -0.61 -3.12 -9.29
CA ARG A 38 0.41 -2.26 -9.94
C ARG A 38 0.53 -2.55 -11.43
N ILE A 39 0.35 -3.81 -11.82
CA ILE A 39 0.42 -4.26 -13.21
C ILE A 39 -0.93 -4.07 -13.92
N ALA A 40 -2.04 -4.45 -13.27
CA ALA A 40 -3.36 -4.43 -13.87
C ALA A 40 -4.10 -3.08 -13.76
N ASP A 41 -3.96 -2.40 -12.62
CA ASP A 41 -4.76 -1.23 -12.21
C ASP A 41 -3.92 -0.23 -11.39
N LYS A 42 -3.15 0.60 -12.08
CA LYS A 42 -2.28 1.62 -11.44
C LYS A 42 -3.04 2.57 -10.50
N GLU A 43 -4.32 2.81 -10.74
CA GLU A 43 -5.18 3.60 -9.85
C GLU A 43 -5.44 2.91 -8.50
N LYS A 44 -5.75 1.60 -8.50
CA LYS A 44 -5.89 0.83 -7.25
C LYS A 44 -4.58 0.80 -6.48
N ALA A 45 -3.46 0.56 -7.17
CA ALA A 45 -2.15 0.58 -6.55
C ALA A 45 -1.87 1.93 -5.86
N LYS A 46 -2.22 3.05 -6.52
CA LYS A 46 -2.17 4.39 -5.94
C LYS A 46 -3.00 4.52 -4.67
N LYS A 47 -4.26 4.08 -4.72
CA LYS A 47 -5.19 4.11 -3.58
C LYS A 47 -4.65 3.34 -2.37
N ILE A 48 -4.08 2.15 -2.61
CA ILE A 48 -3.47 1.32 -1.56
C ILE A 48 -2.35 2.09 -0.87
N LEU A 49 -1.45 2.71 -1.64
CA LEU A 49 -0.34 3.49 -1.10
C LEU A 49 -0.81 4.76 -0.37
N GLU A 50 -1.84 5.45 -0.87
CA GLU A 50 -2.45 6.59 -0.16
C GLU A 50 -3.06 6.16 1.17
N LEU A 51 -3.76 5.03 1.22
CA LEU A 51 -4.31 4.47 2.46
C LEU A 51 -3.21 4.09 3.47
N LEU A 52 -2.05 3.66 2.97
CA LEU A 52 -0.86 3.36 3.76
C LEU A 52 -0.13 4.61 4.29
N GLY A 53 -0.59 5.82 3.94
CA GLY A 53 0.03 7.07 4.35
C GLY A 53 1.39 7.30 3.68
N ILE A 54 1.54 6.84 2.44
CA ILE A 54 2.76 7.01 1.66
C ILE A 54 2.66 8.31 0.85
N ASP A 55 3.72 9.10 0.89
CA ASP A 55 3.78 10.38 0.19
C ASP A 55 3.60 10.19 -1.33
N LYS A 56 2.70 10.99 -1.93
CA LYS A 56 2.39 11.00 -3.37
C LYS A 56 3.63 10.94 -4.31
N PRO A 57 4.76 11.62 -4.06
CA PRO A 57 5.99 11.47 -4.84
C PRO A 57 6.57 10.05 -4.80
N SER A 58 6.54 9.38 -3.65
CA SER A 58 7.01 7.98 -3.50
C SER A 58 6.13 7.02 -4.30
N ILE A 59 4.83 7.31 -4.39
CA ILE A 59 3.88 6.56 -5.22
C ILE A 59 4.22 6.71 -6.70
N LYS A 60 4.45 7.93 -7.16
CA LYS A 60 4.83 8.20 -8.54
C LYS A 60 6.12 7.48 -8.92
N LYS A 61 7.10 7.41 -8.01
CA LYS A 61 8.39 6.73 -8.26
C LYS A 61 8.29 5.20 -8.35
N ASN A 62 7.30 4.58 -7.71
CA ASN A 62 7.14 3.12 -7.66
C ASN A 62 6.06 2.55 -8.60
N VAL A 63 5.17 3.40 -9.12
CA VAL A 63 4.05 3.02 -10.00
C VAL A 63 4.26 3.47 -11.47
N THR A 64 5.26 4.32 -11.73
CA THR A 64 5.64 4.71 -13.10
C THR A 64 6.17 3.52 -13.88
#